data_AF-A0A1L6HUZ2-F1
#
_entry.id   AF-A0A1L6HUZ2-F1
#
_cell.length_a   1.000
_cell.length_b   1.000
_cell.length_c   1.000
_cell.angle_alpha   90.00
_cell.angle_beta   90.00
_cell.angle_gamma   90.00
#
_symmetry.space_group_name_H-M   'P 1'
#
loop_
_entity.id
_entity.type
_entity.pdbx_description
1 polymer ?
#
loop_
_entity_poly.entity_id
_entity_poly.type
_entity_poly.pdbx_seq_one_letter_code
_entity_poly.pdbx_strand_id
1 'polypeptide(L)'
;MRRVIWSAVFLAAGLFASWQSALLGAWIAGVLAWPVIHPRGCWDIEHCRVTLWGYALILLSLFGPTLLWAYVGFQQGRQRSGRKFVLTLVTLSITTVMLYLFLYALV
;
A
#
# COMPACT_ATOMS: atom_id res chain seq x y z
N MET A 1 -19.93 9.01 -16.72
CA MET A 1 -20.00 9.42 -15.31
C MET A 1 -19.88 8.26 -14.31
N ARG A 2 -20.67 7.18 -14.42
CA ARG A 2 -20.69 6.09 -13.42
C ARG A 2 -19.33 5.39 -13.18
N ARG A 3 -18.47 5.25 -14.20
CA ARG A 3 -17.11 4.69 -14.07
C ARG A 3 -16.16 5.59 -13.28
N VAL A 4 -16.31 6.91 -13.40
CA VAL A 4 -15.50 7.90 -12.70
C VAL A 4 -15.81 7.84 -11.20
N ILE A 5 -17.09 7.71 -10.85
CA ILE A 5 -17.54 7.55 -9.46
C ILE A 5 -16.95 6.27 -8.84
N TRP A 6 -17.02 5.13 -9.54
CA TRP A 6 -16.42 3.88 -9.03
C TRP A 6 -14.90 3.95 -8.90
N SER A 7 -14.22 4.58 -9.87
CA SER A 7 -12.76 4.77 -9.78
C SER A 7 -12.40 5.66 -8.59
N ALA A 8 -13.18 6.72 -8.33
CA ALA A 8 -13.00 7.58 -7.16
C ALA A 8 -13.23 6.84 -5.83
N VAL A 9 -14.26 5.97 -5.77
CA VAL A 9 -14.54 5.15 -4.58
C VAL A 9 -13.40 4.15 -4.32
N PHE A 10 -12.91 3.46 -5.35
CA PHE A 10 -11.76 2.56 -5.21
C PHE A 10 -10.47 3.31 -4.85
N LEU A 11 -10.25 4.51 -5.40
CA LEU A 11 -9.10 5.35 -5.02
C LEU A 11 -9.18 5.77 -3.55
N ALA A 12 -10.33 6.23 -3.08
CA ALA A 12 -10.52 6.60 -1.68
C ALA A 12 -10.30 5.40 -0.74
N ALA A 13 -10.84 4.23 -1.10
CA ALA A 13 -10.64 3.01 -0.35
C ALA A 13 -9.17 2.55 -0.34
N GLY A 14 -8.48 2.64 -1.47
CA GLY A 14 -7.06 2.30 -1.59
C GLY A 14 -6.15 3.26 -0.80
N LEU A 15 -6.44 4.56 -0.80
CA LEU A 15 -5.75 5.55 0.04
C LEU A 15 -5.96 5.25 1.52
N PHE A 16 -7.20 4.94 1.92
CA PHE A 16 -7.51 4.58 3.30
C PHE A 16 -6.79 3.29 3.72
N ALA A 17 -6.82 2.25 2.88
CA ALA A 17 -6.12 0.99 3.14
C ALA A 17 -4.60 1.19 3.25
N SER A 18 -4.02 2.03 2.38
CA SER A 18 -2.59 2.37 2.41
C SER A 18 -2.23 3.13 3.69
N TRP A 19 -3.05 4.10 4.08
CA TRP A 19 -2.89 4.85 5.34
C TRP A 19 -2.93 3.93 6.57
N GLN A 20 -3.92 3.05 6.65
CA GLN A 20 -4.02 2.08 7.75
C GLN A 20 -2.84 1.10 7.75
N SER A 21 -2.36 0.68 6.58
CA SER A 21 -1.18 -0.19 6.46
C SER A 21 0.08 0.51 6.97
N ALA A 22 0.25 1.79 6.66
CA ALA A 22 1.38 2.58 7.16
C ALA A 22 1.33 2.75 8.69
N LEU A 23 0.16 3.04 9.26
CA LEU A 23 -0.04 3.12 10.71
C LEU A 23 0.25 1.77 11.38
N LEU A 24 -0.21 0.67 10.78
CA LEU A 24 0.05 -0.67 11.27
C LEU A 24 1.56 -0.98 11.24
N GLY A 25 2.24 -0.65 10.15
CA GLY A 25 3.70 -0.78 10.05
C GLY A 25 4.43 0.00 11.14
N ALA A 26 4.06 1.27 11.36
CA ALA A 26 4.64 2.10 12.41
C ALA A 26 4.37 1.56 13.82
N TRP A 27 3.17 1.02 14.07
CA TRP A 27 2.83 0.39 15.34
C TRP A 27 3.64 -0.88 15.58
N ILE A 28 3.74 -1.76 14.56
CA ILE A 28 4.56 -2.98 14.60
C ILE A 28 6.02 -2.62 14.88
N ALA A 29 6.56 -1.60 14.21
CA ALA A 29 7.91 -1.08 14.44
C ALA A 29 8.14 -0.68 15.89
N GLY A 30 7.21 0.07 16.46
CA GLY A 30 7.28 0.57 17.83
C GLY A 30 7.15 -0.53 18.90
N VAL A 31 6.31 -1.54 18.65
CA VAL A 31 6.08 -2.65 19.60
C VAL A 31 7.21 -3.68 19.56
N LEU A 32 7.72 -4.01 18.37
CA LEU A 32 8.72 -5.06 18.21
C LEU A 32 10.17 -4.55 18.33
N ALA A 33 10.39 -3.25 18.54
CA ALA A 33 11.71 -2.60 18.56
C ALA A 33 12.56 -2.95 17.32
N TRP A 34 11.88 -3.10 16.17
CA TRP A 34 12.38 -3.82 15.00
C TRP A 34 12.54 -2.88 13.80
N PRO A 35 13.78 -2.69 13.32
CA PRO A 35 14.80 -1.86 13.93
C PRO A 35 14.64 -0.36 13.57
N VAL A 36 14.98 0.57 14.47
CA VAL A 36 15.52 1.91 14.10
C VAL A 36 16.69 2.30 15.02
N ILE A 37 17.60 1.35 15.28
CA ILE A 37 18.99 1.67 15.65
C ILE A 37 19.87 0.64 14.94
N HIS A 38 20.30 0.95 13.73
CA HIS A 38 21.52 0.35 13.21
C HIS A 38 22.70 0.88 14.07
N PRO A 39 23.70 0.06 14.44
CA PRO A 39 24.85 0.47 15.23
C PRO A 39 25.79 1.48 14.54
N ARG A 40 25.35 2.07 13.41
CA ARG A 40 26.08 3.04 12.58
C ARG A 40 25.35 4.37 12.38
N GLY A 41 24.45 4.76 13.30
CA GLY A 41 24.05 6.16 13.47
C GLY A 41 23.29 6.80 12.30
N CYS A 42 22.67 6.02 11.41
CA CYS A 42 21.80 6.54 10.37
C CYS A 42 20.34 6.40 10.79
N TRP A 43 19.62 7.52 10.79
CA TRP A 43 18.19 7.58 11.04
C TRP A 43 17.39 7.06 9.83
N ASP A 44 16.22 6.49 10.07
CA ASP A 44 15.27 6.03 9.02
C ASP A 44 14.86 7.12 8.01
N ILE A 45 14.99 8.39 8.38
CA ILE A 45 14.66 9.55 7.54
C ILE A 45 15.90 10.09 6.81
N GLU A 46 17.09 9.78 7.30
CA GLU A 46 18.35 10.11 6.65
C GLU A 46 18.66 8.99 5.68
N HIS A 47 18.50 9.27 4.39
CA HIS A 47 18.68 8.31 3.29
C HIS A 47 20.16 7.89 3.17
N CYS A 48 20.65 7.16 4.16
CA CYS A 48 22.01 6.68 4.23
C CYS A 48 22.17 5.54 3.23
N ARG A 49 22.45 5.92 1.98
CA ARG A 49 22.65 5.01 0.85
C ARG A 49 21.49 4.04 0.64
N VAL A 50 20.28 4.58 0.49
CA VAL A 50 19.20 3.83 -0.15
C VAL A 50 19.66 3.51 -1.57
N THR A 51 19.84 2.22 -1.88
CA THR A 51 20.24 1.78 -3.23
C THR A 51 19.17 2.19 -4.24
N LEU A 52 19.51 2.26 -5.54
CA LEU A 52 18.53 2.55 -6.59
C LEU A 52 17.30 1.63 -6.51
N TRP A 53 17.51 0.38 -6.07
CA TRP A 53 16.47 -0.60 -5.81
C TRP A 53 15.55 -0.20 -4.64
N GLY A 54 16.09 0.36 -3.55
CA GLY A 54 15.27 0.86 -2.43
C GLY A 54 14.36 2.01 -2.87
N TYR A 55 14.84 2.95 -3.69
CA TYR A 55 13.99 4.00 -4.27
C TYR A 55 12.91 3.44 -5.20
N ALA A 56 13.24 2.43 -6.01
CA ALA A 56 12.26 1.77 -6.86
C ALA A 56 11.16 1.07 -6.03
N LEU A 57 11.52 0.46 -4.90
CA LEU A 57 10.57 -0.16 -3.97
C LEU A 57 9.68 0.88 -3.27
N ILE A 58 10.22 2.04 -2.89
CA ILE A 58 9.44 3.17 -2.35
C ILE A 58 8.45 3.70 -3.39
N LEU A 59 8.88 3.88 -4.64
CA LEU A 59 7.98 4.30 -5.71
C LEU A 59 6.89 3.25 -5.98
N LEU A 60 7.26 1.96 -5.97
CA LEU A 60 6.32 0.87 -6.16
C LEU A 60 5.31 0.78 -5.01
N SER A 61 5.73 1.00 -3.76
CA SER A 61 4.81 1.03 -2.61
C SER A 61 3.87 2.23 -2.66
N LEU A 62 4.34 3.40 -3.09
CA LEU A 62 3.51 4.60 -3.19
C LEU A 62 2.49 4.53 -4.33
N PHE A 63 2.94 4.16 -5.53
CA PHE A 63 2.14 4.28 -6.76
C PHE A 63 1.52 2.95 -7.20
N GLY A 64 2.13 1.82 -6.85
CA GLY A 64 1.66 0.49 -7.26
C GLY A 64 0.23 0.20 -6.80
N PRO A 65 -0.07 0.32 -5.48
CA PRO A 65 -1.43 0.15 -4.98
C PRO A 65 -2.41 1.14 -5.63
N THR A 66 -2.07 2.42 -5.70
CA THR A 66 -2.97 3.45 -6.28
C THR A 66 -3.36 3.13 -7.73
N LEU A 67 -2.39 2.75 -8.56
CA LEU A 67 -2.63 2.34 -9.95
C LEU A 67 -3.47 1.06 -10.04
N LEU A 68 -3.18 0.08 -9.19
CA LEU A 68 -3.91 -1.19 -9.16
C LEU A 68 -5.37 -1.00 -8.76
N TRP A 69 -5.62 -0.22 -7.71
CA TRP A 69 -6.97 0.10 -7.23
C TRP A 69 -7.76 0.90 -8.27
N ALA A 70 -7.14 1.88 -8.93
CA ALA A 70 -7.78 2.64 -10.01
C ALA A 70 -8.12 1.75 -11.22
N TYR A 71 -7.20 0.88 -11.65
CA TYR A 71 -7.42 -0.05 -12.75
C TYR A 71 -8.56 -1.03 -12.46
N VAL A 72 -8.57 -1.62 -11.26
CA VAL A 72 -9.62 -2.55 -10.86
C VAL A 72 -10.97 -1.83 -10.74
N GLY A 73 -11.02 -0.62 -10.16
CA GLY A 73 -12.23 0.20 -10.10
C GLY A 73 -12.81 0.52 -11.47
N PHE A 74 -11.96 0.76 -12.47
CA PHE A 74 -12.38 0.95 -13.86
C PHE A 74 -13.00 -0.32 -14.47
N GLN A 75 -12.42 -1.49 -14.20
CA GLN A 75 -12.93 -2.79 -14.66
C GLN A 75 -14.24 -3.18 -13.96
N GLN A 76 -14.35 -2.94 -12.65
CA GLN A 76 -15.56 -3.21 -11.87
C GLN A 76 -16.76 -2.39 -12.40
N GLY A 77 -16.52 -1.19 -12.92
CA GLY A 77 -17.55 -0.37 -13.57
C GLY A 77 -18.25 -1.02 -14.77
N ARG A 78 -17.71 -2.13 -15.32
CA ARG A 78 -18.34 -2.94 -16.37
C ARG A 78 -19.19 -4.11 -15.83
N GLN A 79 -18.93 -4.64 -14.63
CA GLN A 79 -19.62 -5.82 -14.11
C GLN A 79 -20.43 -5.51 -12.83
N ARG A 80 -21.76 -5.60 -12.91
CA ARG A 80 -22.69 -5.33 -11.79
C ARG A 80 -22.92 -6.55 -10.92
N SER A 81 -21.92 -6.97 -10.14
CA SER A 81 -22.15 -7.96 -9.09
C SER A 81 -21.65 -7.44 -7.75
N GLY A 82 -22.57 -7.14 -6.83
CA GLY A 82 -22.24 -6.67 -5.48
C GLY A 82 -21.39 -7.66 -4.70
N ARG A 83 -21.61 -8.97 -4.91
CA ARG A 83 -20.76 -10.02 -4.30
C ARG A 83 -19.32 -9.99 -4.84
N LYS A 84 -19.14 -9.81 -6.15
CA LYS A 84 -17.79 -9.64 -6.74
C LYS A 84 -17.14 -8.35 -6.26
N PHE A 85 -17.90 -7.27 -6.09
CA PHE A 85 -17.39 -6.01 -5.56
C PHE A 85 -16.77 -6.16 -4.17
N VAL A 86 -17.51 -6.76 -3.22
CA VAL A 86 -17.01 -6.96 -1.85
C VAL A 86 -15.79 -7.88 -1.84
N LEU A 87 -15.84 -8.99 -2.58
CA LEU A 87 -14.70 -9.91 -2.71
C LEU A 87 -13.46 -9.18 -3.24
N THR A 88 -13.60 -8.42 -4.33
CA THR A 88 -12.48 -7.69 -4.92
C THR A 88 -11.89 -6.64 -3.99
N LEU A 89 -12.73 -5.93 -3.23
CA LEU A 89 -12.29 -4.99 -2.20
C LEU A 89 -11.46 -5.69 -1.12
N VAL A 90 -11.96 -6.81 -0.59
CA VAL A 90 -11.25 -7.59 0.43
C VAL A 90 -9.92 -8.11 -0.11
N THR A 91 -9.92 -8.69 -1.31
CA THR A 91 -8.69 -9.20 -1.94
C THR A 91 -7.67 -8.08 -2.15
N LEU A 92 -8.08 -6.94 -2.70
CA LEU A 92 -7.20 -5.79 -2.91
C LEU A 92 -6.62 -5.26 -1.59
N SER A 93 -7.44 -5.16 -0.54
CA SER A 93 -6.99 -4.74 0.78
C SER A 93 -5.94 -5.70 1.33
N ILE A 94 -6.20 -7.02 1.29
CA ILE A 94 -5.25 -8.04 1.76
C ILE A 94 -3.95 -7.98 0.96
N THR A 95 -4.03 -7.90 -0.38
CA THR A 95 -2.85 -7.80 -1.23
C THR A 95 -2.04 -6.54 -0.93
N THR A 96 -2.72 -5.41 -0.68
CA THR A 96 -2.06 -4.14 -0.35
C THR A 96 -1.33 -4.25 1.00
N VAL A 97 -2.01 -4.76 2.03
CA VAL A 97 -1.40 -4.98 3.36
C VAL A 97 -0.20 -5.92 3.27
N MET A 98 -0.33 -7.05 2.57
CA MET A 98 0.77 -8.01 2.40
C MET A 98 1.95 -7.42 1.65
N LEU A 99 1.69 -6.61 0.62
CA LEU A 99 2.74 -5.91 -0.12
C LEU A 99 3.46 -4.90 0.78
N TYR A 100 2.75 -4.13 1.60
CA TYR A 100 3.37 -3.22 2.57
C TYR A 100 4.19 -3.98 3.62
N LEU A 101 3.66 -5.07 4.19
CA LEU A 101 4.39 -5.89 5.17
C LEU A 101 5.65 -6.52 4.57
N PHE A 102 5.56 -7.02 3.33
CA PHE A 102 6.69 -7.62 2.63
C PHE A 102 7.78 -6.59 2.30
N LEU A 103 7.38 -5.42 1.81
CA LEU A 103 8.33 -4.33 1.53
C LEU A 103 8.95 -3.79 2.83
N TYR A 104 8.17 -3.69 3.91
CA TYR A 104 8.66 -3.32 5.23
C TYR A 104 9.64 -4.35 5.81
N ALA A 105 9.48 -5.64 5.52
CA ALA A 105 10.41 -6.69 5.95
C ALA A 105 11.70 -6.79 5.12
N LEU A 106 11.68 -6.25 3.89
CA LEU A 106 12.83 -6.26 2.97
C LEU A 106 13.76 -5.05 3.14
N VAL A 107 13.24 -3.96 3.68
CA VAL A 107 14.00 -2.75 4.04
C VAL A 107 14.65 -2.97 5.40
#